data_AF-A0A9C7GD38-F1
#
_entry.id   AF-A0A9C7GD38-F1
#
_cell.length_a   1.000
_cell.length_b   1.000
_cell.length_c   1.000
_cell.angle_alpha   90.00
_cell.angle_beta   90.00
_cell.angle_gamma   90.00
#
_symmetry.space_group_name_H-M   'P 1'
#
loop_
_entity.id
_entity.type
_entity.pdbx_description
1 polymer ?
#
loop_
_entity_poly.entity_id
_entity_poly.type
_entity_poly.pdbx_seq_one_letter_code
_entity_poly.pdbx_strand_id
1 'polypeptide(L)'
;MFHNIKQNKVIFFIFGVYLAALAKEVSMLLSYRQQADYLLLDSINRGDLFIIILIFLILVDGLAIWFMLKQHQAGLWLAILSTIFKRVEEYFVLQISFDNFDLLKDIFIQKRLAQGRPVDEQMVSQFLSPELFTITYGLMGLFSVIIVILLLWKRNYFYEKKE
;
A
#
# COMPACT_ATOMS: atom_id res chain seq x y z
N MET A 1 23.07 -4.11 14.41
CA MET A 1 21.89 -4.54 13.62
C MET A 1 21.82 -3.85 12.25
N PHE A 2 21.81 -2.52 12.19
CA PHE A 2 21.73 -1.77 10.91
C PHE A 2 22.93 -1.93 9.95
N HIS A 3 24.10 -2.35 10.45
CA HIS A 3 25.32 -2.46 9.63
C HIS A 3 25.18 -3.51 8.51
N ASN A 4 24.59 -4.68 8.78
CA ASN A 4 24.47 -5.76 7.80
C ASN A 4 23.40 -5.49 6.74
N ILE A 5 22.37 -4.70 7.06
CA ILE A 5 21.37 -4.26 6.06
C ILE A 5 22.00 -3.25 5.11
N LYS A 6 22.73 -2.27 5.63
CA LYS A 6 23.38 -1.24 4.80
C LYS A 6 24.36 -1.85 3.79
N GLN A 7 24.98 -2.98 4.12
CA GLN A 7 25.87 -3.71 3.19
C GLN A 7 25.09 -4.37 2.03
N ASN A 8 23.89 -4.88 2.28
CA ASN A 8 23.03 -5.44 1.24
C ASN A 8 22.05 -4.38 0.71
N LYS A 9 22.53 -3.61 -0.29
CA LYS A 9 21.79 -2.49 -0.90
C LYS A 9 20.35 -2.83 -1.32
N VAL A 10 20.12 -4.07 -1.79
CA VAL A 10 18.78 -4.54 -2.20
C VAL A 10 17.86 -4.68 -1.00
N ILE A 11 18.33 -5.31 0.09
CA ILE A 11 17.55 -5.43 1.33
C ILE A 11 17.33 -4.07 1.97
N PHE A 12 18.31 -3.16 1.93
CA PHE A 12 18.13 -1.78 2.41
C PHE A 12 17.07 -1.03 1.60
N PHE A 13 17.06 -1.17 0.27
CA PHE A 13 16.02 -0.61 -0.59
C PHE A 13 14.65 -1.17 -0.23
N ILE A 14 14.50 -2.50 -0.13
CA ILE A 14 13.24 -3.15 0.25
C ILE A 14 12.80 -2.67 1.64
N PHE A 15 13.71 -2.63 2.62
CA PHE A 15 13.44 -2.09 3.95
C PHE A 15 12.85 -0.67 3.88
N GLY A 16 13.43 0.20 3.06
CA GLY A 16 12.92 1.56 2.83
C GLY A 16 11.50 1.56 2.23
N VAL A 17 11.21 0.66 1.29
CA VAL A 17 9.87 0.49 0.70
C VAL A 17 8.84 0.11 1.77
N TYR A 18 9.14 -0.87 2.62
CA TYR A 18 8.23 -1.27 3.71
C TYR A 18 8.09 -0.17 4.77
N LEU A 19 9.17 0.55 5.10
CA LEU A 19 9.10 1.67 6.04
C LEU A 19 8.19 2.79 5.51
N ALA A 20 8.31 3.12 4.22
CA ALA A 20 7.45 4.09 3.56
C ALA A 20 5.99 3.64 3.51
N ALA A 21 5.76 2.35 3.25
CA ALA A 21 4.42 1.78 3.23
C ALA A 21 3.76 1.79 4.63
N LEU A 22 4.49 1.36 5.67
CA LEU A 22 4.04 1.45 7.05
C LEU A 22 3.70 2.90 7.45
N ALA A 23 4.57 3.87 7.09
CA ALA A 23 4.31 5.28 7.37
C ALA A 23 3.06 5.80 6.65
N LYS A 24 2.84 5.39 5.40
CA LYS A 24 1.62 5.71 4.64
C LYS A 24 0.38 5.13 5.34
N GLU A 25 0.43 3.87 5.76
CA GLU A 25 -0.70 3.19 6.41
C GLU A 25 -1.06 3.81 7.77
N VAL A 26 -0.06 4.14 8.59
CA VAL A 26 -0.26 4.87 9.84
C VAL A 26 -0.88 6.24 9.57
N SER A 27 -0.39 6.97 8.56
CA SER A 27 -0.97 8.25 8.16
C SER A 27 -2.43 8.11 7.70
N MET A 28 -2.73 7.07 6.91
CA MET A 28 -4.10 6.74 6.49
C MET A 28 -5.00 6.41 7.68
N LEU A 29 -4.49 5.73 8.71
CA LEU A 29 -5.26 5.39 9.90
C LEU A 29 -5.57 6.64 10.74
N LEU A 30 -4.59 7.53 10.90
CA LEU A 30 -4.76 8.79 11.64
C LEU A 30 -5.72 9.76 10.94
N SER A 31 -5.84 9.67 9.62
CA SER A 31 -6.67 10.54 8.78
C SER A 31 -7.81 9.79 8.07
N TYR A 32 -8.24 8.64 8.63
CA TYR A 32 -9.11 7.68 7.92
C TYR A 32 -10.39 8.30 7.36
N ARG A 33 -11.02 9.23 8.10
CA ARG A 33 -12.25 9.92 7.66
C ARG A 33 -12.09 10.77 6.40
N GLN A 34 -10.85 11.07 6.00
CA GLN A 34 -10.52 11.87 4.81
C GLN A 34 -9.96 11.01 3.66
N GLN A 35 -9.89 9.69 3.86
CA GLN A 35 -9.41 8.75 2.85
C GLN A 35 -10.56 8.35 1.93
N ALA A 36 -10.30 8.38 0.61
CA ALA A 36 -11.30 8.02 -0.38
C ALA A 36 -11.78 6.57 -0.20
N ASP A 37 -10.85 5.66 0.08
CA ASP A 37 -11.12 4.23 0.28
C ASP A 37 -12.04 3.98 1.48
N TYR A 38 -11.86 4.73 2.58
CA TYR A 38 -12.77 4.69 3.72
C TYR A 38 -14.16 5.18 3.35
N LEU A 39 -14.26 6.34 2.68
CA LEU A 39 -15.55 6.92 2.29
C LEU A 39 -16.32 6.01 1.31
N LEU A 40 -15.61 5.36 0.38
CA LEU A 40 -16.18 4.36 -0.52
C LEU A 40 -16.72 3.15 0.23
N LEU A 41 -15.95 2.58 1.16
CA LEU A 41 -16.39 1.45 1.97
C LEU A 41 -17.51 1.82 2.94
N ASP A 42 -17.49 3.02 3.49
CA ASP A 42 -18.53 3.54 4.38
C ASP A 42 -19.86 3.73 3.64
N SER A 43 -19.83 4.14 2.37
CA SER A 43 -21.04 4.29 1.53
C SER A 43 -21.82 2.99 1.36
N ILE A 44 -21.15 1.83 1.45
CA ILE A 44 -21.77 0.50 1.42
C ILE A 44 -21.92 -0.12 2.82
N ASN A 45 -21.85 0.69 3.89
CA ASN A 45 -21.91 0.29 5.30
C ASN A 45 -20.85 -0.76 5.68
N ARG A 46 -19.63 -0.58 5.16
CA ARG A 46 -18.46 -1.45 5.40
C ARG A 46 -17.22 -0.65 5.80
N GLY A 47 -17.37 0.56 6.35
CA GLY A 47 -16.26 1.39 6.83
C GLY A 47 -15.36 0.66 7.83
N ASP A 48 -15.91 -0.24 8.66
CA ASP A 48 -15.14 -1.05 9.60
C ASP A 48 -14.11 -1.97 8.91
N LEU A 49 -14.41 -2.46 7.70
CA LEU A 49 -13.48 -3.31 6.94
C LEU A 49 -12.21 -2.53 6.58
N PHE A 50 -12.32 -1.24 6.27
CA PHE A 50 -11.16 -0.39 5.99
C PHE A 50 -10.21 -0.38 7.20
N ILE A 51 -10.74 -0.18 8.40
CA ILE A 51 -9.93 -0.12 9.63
C ILE A 51 -9.29 -1.46 9.95
N ILE A 52 -10.05 -2.56 9.83
CA ILE A 52 -9.54 -3.91 10.07
C ILE A 52 -8.40 -4.25 9.11
N ILE A 53 -8.59 -3.99 7.81
CA ILE A 53 -7.57 -4.24 6.79
C ILE A 53 -6.33 -3.38 7.05
N LEU A 54 -6.52 -2.10 7.36
CA LEU A 54 -5.41 -1.17 7.58
C LEU A 54 -4.59 -1.54 8.82
N ILE A 55 -5.24 -1.91 9.94
CA ILE A 55 -4.55 -2.40 11.14
C ILE A 55 -3.78 -3.69 10.82
N PHE A 56 -4.40 -4.61 10.08
CA PHE A 56 -3.73 -5.83 9.66
C PHE A 56 -2.47 -5.54 8.83
N LEU A 57 -2.57 -4.64 7.83
CA LEU A 57 -1.42 -4.24 7.01
C LEU A 57 -0.30 -3.63 7.86
N ILE A 58 -0.63 -2.70 8.77
CA ILE A 58 0.33 -2.08 9.69
C ILE A 58 1.08 -3.14 10.51
N LEU A 59 0.35 -4.15 11.02
CA LEU A 59 0.95 -5.23 11.80
C LEU A 59 1.86 -6.11 10.94
N VAL A 60 1.43 -6.51 9.75
CA VAL A 60 2.24 -7.37 8.87
C VAL A 60 3.48 -6.62 8.38
N ASP A 61 3.36 -5.35 8.00
CA ASP A 61 4.49 -4.51 7.61
C ASP A 61 5.46 -4.28 8.76
N GLY A 62 4.96 -3.93 9.94
CA GLY A 62 5.77 -3.76 11.14
C GLY A 62 6.55 -5.02 11.51
N LEU A 63 5.89 -6.19 11.42
CA LEU A 63 6.55 -7.48 11.64
C LEU A 63 7.55 -7.82 10.54
N ALA A 64 7.22 -7.56 9.26
CA ALA A 64 8.14 -7.78 8.15
C ALA A 64 9.42 -6.96 8.32
N ILE A 65 9.30 -5.68 8.67
CA ILE A 65 10.43 -4.78 8.98
C ILE A 65 11.24 -5.33 10.15
N TRP A 66 10.58 -5.69 11.25
CA TRP A 66 11.25 -6.21 12.46
C TRP A 66 12.05 -7.49 12.17
N PHE A 67 11.46 -8.45 11.46
CA PHE A 67 12.13 -9.71 11.13
C PHE A 67 13.16 -9.55 10.02
N MET A 68 13.03 -8.54 9.14
CA MET A 68 14.07 -8.17 8.18
C MET A 68 15.30 -7.62 8.91
N LEU A 69 15.13 -6.76 9.92
CA LEU A 69 16.24 -6.31 10.79
C LEU A 69 16.94 -7.47 11.51
N LYS A 70 16.18 -8.50 11.88
CA LYS A 70 16.67 -9.71 12.58
C LYS A 70 17.25 -10.79 11.67
N GLN A 71 17.22 -10.62 10.34
CA GLN A 71 17.69 -11.65 9.40
C GLN A 71 16.97 -13.00 9.58
N HIS A 72 15.67 -12.97 9.85
CA HIS A 72 14.89 -14.18 10.13
C HIS A 72 14.02 -14.56 8.92
N GLN A 73 13.88 -15.86 8.65
CA GLN A 73 13.05 -16.39 7.56
C GLN A 73 11.61 -15.87 7.56
N ALA A 74 11.05 -15.60 8.75
CA ALA A 74 9.72 -15.01 8.89
C ALA A 74 9.61 -13.65 8.18
N GLY A 75 10.69 -12.85 8.16
CA GLY A 75 10.69 -11.54 7.51
C GLY A 75 10.50 -11.62 5.99
N LEU A 76 11.05 -12.64 5.35
CA LEU A 76 10.84 -12.91 3.92
C LEU A 76 9.36 -13.22 3.64
N TRP A 77 8.81 -14.18 4.39
CA TRP A 77 7.42 -14.63 4.17
C TRP A 77 6.39 -13.57 4.53
N LEU A 78 6.61 -12.83 5.62
CA LEU A 78 5.74 -11.71 6.01
C LEU A 78 5.79 -10.57 4.99
N ALA A 79 6.96 -10.27 4.43
CA ALA A 79 7.07 -9.28 3.35
C ALA A 79 6.28 -9.74 2.10
N ILE A 80 6.49 -10.97 1.64
CA ILE A 80 5.71 -11.52 0.52
C ILE A 80 4.21 -11.49 0.82
N LEU A 81 3.80 -11.91 2.01
CA LEU A 81 2.41 -11.91 2.45
C LEU A 81 1.81 -10.50 2.43
N SER A 82 2.49 -9.51 3.02
CA SER A 82 2.08 -8.10 2.98
C SER A 82 1.92 -7.61 1.54
N THR A 83 2.88 -7.91 0.66
CA THR A 83 2.80 -7.50 -0.75
C THR A 83 1.55 -8.06 -1.42
N ILE A 84 1.24 -9.34 -1.20
CA ILE A 84 0.04 -9.99 -1.74
C ILE A 84 -1.22 -9.35 -1.18
N PHE A 85 -1.31 -9.17 0.14
CA PHE A 85 -2.50 -8.58 0.77
C PHE A 85 -2.78 -7.17 0.28
N LYS A 86 -1.74 -6.35 0.06
CA LYS A 86 -1.90 -5.01 -0.53
C LYS A 86 -2.44 -5.06 -1.95
N ARG A 87 -2.00 -6.02 -2.77
CA ARG A 87 -2.56 -6.19 -4.12
C ARG A 87 -4.03 -6.58 -4.08
N VAL A 88 -4.40 -7.47 -3.16
CA VAL A 88 -5.78 -7.91 -2.97
C VAL A 88 -6.66 -6.75 -2.49
N GLU A 89 -6.20 -5.99 -1.50
CA GLU A 89 -6.87 -4.80 -0.99
C GLU A 89 -7.07 -3.75 -2.10
N GLU A 90 -6.01 -3.38 -2.81
CA GLU A 90 -6.09 -2.42 -3.91
C GLU A 90 -7.01 -2.91 -5.04
N TYR A 91 -7.04 -4.22 -5.32
CA TYR A 91 -7.98 -4.77 -6.28
C TYR A 91 -9.44 -4.63 -5.82
N PHE A 92 -9.73 -4.90 -4.55
CA PHE A 92 -11.08 -4.70 -4.00
C PHE A 92 -11.49 -3.24 -4.03
N VAL A 93 -10.61 -2.33 -3.61
CA VAL A 93 -10.85 -0.88 -3.68
C VAL A 93 -11.08 -0.46 -5.13
N LEU A 94 -10.31 -0.96 -6.07
CA LEU A 94 -10.47 -0.69 -7.50
C LEU A 94 -11.82 -1.16 -8.05
N GLN A 95 -12.29 -2.35 -7.69
CA GLN A 95 -13.61 -2.84 -8.09
C GLN A 95 -14.73 -1.94 -7.54
N ILE A 96 -14.69 -1.64 -6.23
CA ILE A 96 -15.65 -0.73 -5.60
C ILE A 96 -15.59 0.65 -6.24
N SER A 97 -14.40 1.10 -6.64
CA SER A 97 -14.17 2.37 -7.31
C SER A 97 -14.83 2.44 -8.69
N PHE A 98 -14.81 1.33 -9.45
CA PHE A 98 -15.51 1.26 -10.73
C PHE A 98 -17.03 1.24 -10.56
N ASP A 99 -17.52 0.51 -9.56
CA ASP A 99 -18.96 0.43 -9.27
C ASP A 99 -19.53 1.76 -8.74
N ASN A 100 -18.69 2.58 -8.10
CA ASN A 100 -19.07 3.84 -7.46
C ASN A 100 -18.29 5.05 -8.01
N PHE A 101 -18.06 5.06 -9.32
CA PHE A 101 -17.19 6.03 -9.97
C PHE A 101 -17.64 7.49 -9.78
N ASP A 102 -18.95 7.75 -9.78
CA ASP A 102 -19.48 9.10 -9.56
C ASP A 102 -19.27 9.59 -8.12
N LEU A 103 -19.43 8.71 -7.13
CA LEU A 103 -19.09 9.01 -5.74
C LEU A 103 -17.60 9.37 -5.59
N LEU A 104 -16.73 8.67 -6.32
CA LEU A 104 -15.29 8.96 -6.35
C LEU A 104 -14.97 10.35 -6.91
N LYS A 105 -15.68 10.76 -7.98
CA LYS A 105 -15.57 12.13 -8.51
C LYS A 105 -16.01 13.15 -7.48
N ASP A 106 -17.12 12.92 -6.80
CA ASP A 106 -17.63 13.82 -5.78
C ASP A 106 -16.65 13.96 -4.61
N ILE A 107 -16.10 12.84 -4.12
CA ILE A 107 -15.06 12.84 -3.08
C ILE A 107 -13.82 13.62 -3.55
N PHE A 108 -13.36 13.41 -4.78
CA PHE A 108 -12.21 14.11 -5.34
C PHE A 108 -12.44 15.62 -5.43
N ILE A 109 -13.61 16.05 -5.91
CA ILE A 109 -14.01 17.45 -6.01
C ILE A 109 -14.07 18.08 -4.62
N GLN A 110 -14.76 17.45 -3.68
CA GLN A 110 -14.88 17.95 -2.30
C GLN A 110 -13.51 18.10 -1.63
N LYS A 111 -12.62 17.11 -1.79
CA LYS A 111 -11.25 17.17 -1.25
C LYS A 111 -10.44 18.31 -1.85
N ARG A 112 -10.62 18.58 -3.14
CA ARG A 112 -9.91 19.64 -3.87
C ARG A 112 -10.40 21.03 -3.43
N LEU A 113 -11.71 21.20 -3.31
CA LEU A 113 -12.32 22.43 -2.79
C LEU A 113 -11.90 22.69 -1.34
N ALA A 114 -11.88 21.67 -0.49
CA ALA A 114 -11.42 21.78 0.89
C ALA A 114 -9.94 22.20 1.01
N GLN A 115 -9.13 21.90 -0.01
CA GLN A 115 -7.72 22.31 -0.11
C GLN A 115 -7.53 23.70 -0.76
N GLY A 116 -8.62 24.41 -1.08
CA GLY A 116 -8.57 25.71 -1.77
C GLY A 116 -8.04 25.62 -3.20
N ARG A 117 -8.11 24.45 -3.83
CA ARG A 117 -7.62 24.22 -5.19
C ARG A 117 -8.76 24.36 -6.20
N PRO A 118 -8.52 24.94 -7.39
CA PRO A 118 -9.53 25.05 -8.42
C PRO A 118 -9.94 23.65 -8.92
N VAL A 119 -11.23 23.50 -9.20
CA VAL A 119 -11.83 22.33 -9.82
C VAL A 119 -12.18 22.71 -11.25
N ASP A 120 -11.72 21.90 -12.20
CA ASP A 120 -12.06 22.00 -13.62
C ASP A 120 -12.57 20.63 -14.06
N GLU A 121 -13.71 20.58 -14.77
CA GLU A 121 -14.31 19.33 -15.25
C GLU A 121 -13.39 18.57 -16.21
N GLN A 122 -12.59 19.28 -17.02
CA GLN A 122 -11.57 18.65 -17.88
C GLN A 122 -10.48 17.98 -17.06
N MET A 123 -10.14 18.57 -15.92
CA MET A 123 -9.15 18.01 -15.01
C MET A 123 -9.71 16.80 -14.25
N VAL A 124 -10.95 16.87 -13.76
CA VAL A 124 -11.61 15.75 -13.08
C VAL A 124 -11.67 14.52 -14.01
N SER A 125 -12.06 14.71 -15.28
CA SER A 125 -12.10 13.63 -16.27
C SER A 125 -10.72 13.10 -16.67
N GLN A 126 -9.68 13.93 -16.65
CA GLN A 126 -8.30 13.48 -16.88
C GLN A 126 -7.71 12.72 -15.70
N PHE A 127 -8.05 13.04 -14.45
CA PHE A 127 -7.48 12.35 -13.27
C PHE A 127 -8.29 11.13 -12.84
N LEU A 128 -9.59 11.13 -13.12
CA LEU A 128 -10.50 10.03 -12.86
C LEU A 128 -10.94 9.47 -14.20
N SER A 129 -10.10 8.60 -14.77
CA SER A 129 -10.47 7.78 -15.92
C SER A 129 -10.28 6.30 -15.58
N PRO A 130 -11.18 5.41 -16.06
CA PRO A 130 -11.05 3.98 -15.78
C PRO A 130 -9.73 3.38 -16.30
N GLU A 131 -9.24 3.93 -17.41
CA GLU A 131 -7.96 3.59 -18.01
C GLU A 131 -6.80 3.90 -17.07
N LEU A 132 -6.77 5.09 -16.44
CA LEU A 132 -5.73 5.47 -15.50
C LEU A 132 -5.72 4.62 -14.24
N PHE A 133 -6.90 4.26 -13.74
CA PHE A 133 -6.99 3.34 -12.60
C PHE A 133 -6.41 1.97 -12.96
N THR A 134 -6.73 1.43 -14.13
CA THR A 134 -6.21 0.15 -14.61
C THR A 134 -4.69 0.21 -14.83
N ILE A 135 -4.18 1.29 -15.45
CA ILE A 135 -2.74 1.50 -15.68
C ILE A 135 -2.00 1.62 -14.35
N THR A 136 -2.53 2.39 -13.40
CA THR A 136 -1.90 2.60 -12.09
C THR A 136 -1.85 1.29 -11.31
N TYR A 137 -2.95 0.53 -11.27
CA TYR A 137 -2.99 -0.78 -10.66
C TYR A 137 -1.98 -1.75 -11.32
N GLY A 138 -1.91 -1.74 -12.66
CA GLY A 138 -0.95 -2.54 -13.42
C GLY A 138 0.52 -2.20 -13.10
N LEU A 139 0.86 -0.92 -13.03
CA LEU A 139 2.20 -0.45 -12.68
C LEU A 139 2.58 -0.83 -11.24
N MET A 140 1.66 -0.66 -10.28
CA MET A 140 1.88 -1.08 -8.90
C MET A 140 1.96 -2.60 -8.76
N GLY A 141 1.23 -3.35 -9.58
CA GLY A 141 1.34 -4.81 -9.71
C GLY A 141 2.73 -5.24 -10.19
N LEU A 142 3.23 -4.62 -11.26
CA LEU A 142 4.57 -4.87 -11.78
C LEU A 142 5.65 -4.55 -10.74
N PHE A 143 5.52 -3.41 -10.04
CA PHE A 143 6.43 -3.05 -8.95
C PHE A 143 6.41 -4.09 -7.81
N SER A 144 5.23 -4.57 -7.43
CA SER A 144 5.06 -5.60 -6.42
C SER A 144 5.74 -6.92 -6.82
N VAL A 145 5.61 -7.33 -8.09
CA VAL A 145 6.30 -8.50 -8.63
C VAL A 145 7.82 -8.32 -8.55
N ILE A 146 8.35 -7.13 -8.90
CA ILE A 146 9.78 -6.82 -8.77
C ILE A 146 10.23 -6.96 -7.30
N ILE A 147 9.46 -6.42 -6.34
CA ILE A 147 9.79 -6.53 -4.91
C ILE A 147 9.86 -8.00 -4.48
N VAL A 148 8.88 -8.82 -4.86
CA VAL A 148 8.88 -10.26 -4.55
C VAL A 148 10.07 -10.98 -5.18
N ILE A 149 10.40 -10.69 -6.45
CA ILE A 149 11.59 -11.25 -7.12
C ILE A 149 12.87 -10.87 -6.37
N LEU A 150 13.02 -9.60 -5.98
CA LEU A 150 14.19 -9.13 -5.24
C LEU A 150 14.31 -9.79 -3.85
N LEU A 151 13.19 -9.95 -3.15
CA LEU A 151 13.11 -10.66 -1.87
C LEU A 151 13.57 -12.12 -2.03
N LEU A 152 13.06 -12.84 -3.04
CA LEU A 152 13.43 -14.22 -3.32
C LEU A 152 14.89 -14.35 -3.77
N TRP A 153 15.38 -13.42 -4.59
CA TRP A 153 16.78 -13.39 -5.02
C TRP A 153 17.73 -13.17 -3.85
N LYS A 154 17.33 -12.37 -2.86
CA LYS A 154 18.08 -12.13 -1.62
C LYS A 154 17.65 -13.03 -0.47
N ARG A 155 16.97 -14.15 -0.72
CA ARG A 155 16.47 -15.05 0.34
C ARG A 155 17.56 -15.45 1.34
N ASN A 156 18.80 -15.68 0.89
CA ASN A 156 19.91 -16.11 1.75
C ASN A 156 20.16 -15.15 2.92
N TYR A 157 19.88 -13.86 2.75
CA TYR A 157 19.95 -12.86 3.82
C TYR A 157 19.07 -13.21 5.03
N PHE A 158 17.96 -13.91 4.83
CA PHE A 158 16.99 -14.30 5.86
C PHE A 158 17.21 -15.72 6.40
N TYR A 159 18.08 -16.51 5.76
CA TYR A 159 18.40 -17.89 6.15
C TYR A 159 19.79 -18.03 6.77
N GLU A 160 20.64 -16.98 6.69
CA GLU A 160 21.89 -16.92 7.43
C GLU A 160 21.60 -16.94 8.93
N LYS A 161 21.75 -18.13 9.55
CA LYS A 161 21.81 -18.26 11.00
C LYS A 161 22.99 -17.44 11.49
N LYS A 162 22.70 -16.39 12.26
CA LYS A 162 23.67 -15.90 13.22
C LYS A 162 23.62 -16.84 14.42
N GLU A 163 24.67 -17.64 14.54
CA GLU A 163 25.03 -18.29 15.81
C GLU A 163 25.13 -17.25 16.93
#